data_AF-A0A950GFV8-F1
#
_entry.id   AF-A0A950GFV8-F1
#
_cell.length_a   1.000
_cell.length_b   1.000
_cell.length_c   1.000
_cell.angle_alpha   90.00
_cell.angle_beta   90.00
_cell.angle_gamma   90.00
#
_symmetry.space_group_name_H-M   'P 1'
#
loop_
_entity.id
_entity.type
_entity.pdbx_description
1 polymer ?
#
loop_
_entity_poly.entity_id
_entity_poly.type
_entity_poly.pdbx_seq_one_letter_code
_entity_poly.pdbx_strand_id
1 'polypeptide(L)'
;MADSAPPSRPVYLDNQATTPCDPRVLTLMLPWFSEDYGNPHSEHAMGRRAEEAIERARAQVAALIGADPDEIVFTSGATEANNLAVLGIARAAPPERRRIAVSAIEHKCVLASAHAVGAESFEII
;
A
#
# COMPACT_ATOMS: atom_id res chain seq x y z
N MET A 1 -43.59 -18.73 21.70
CA MET A 1 -42.21 -18.94 21.21
C MET A 1 -41.95 -17.87 20.19
N ALA A 2 -41.08 -16.90 20.50
CA ALA A 2 -40.76 -15.81 19.58
C ALA A 2 -39.85 -16.36 18.47
N ASP A 3 -40.37 -16.34 17.26
CA ASP A 3 -39.64 -16.62 16.02
C ASP A 3 -38.80 -15.37 15.69
N SER A 4 -37.59 -15.28 16.23
CA SER A 4 -36.66 -14.24 15.82
C SER A 4 -35.91 -14.73 14.59
N ALA A 5 -36.37 -14.31 13.42
CA ALA A 5 -35.60 -14.39 12.18
C ALA A 5 -34.16 -13.92 12.43
N PRO A 6 -33.13 -14.59 11.87
CA PRO A 6 -31.75 -14.20 12.08
C PRO A 6 -31.56 -12.73 11.68
N PRO A 7 -30.78 -11.94 12.44
CA PRO A 7 -30.57 -10.54 12.12
C PRO A 7 -30.08 -10.42 10.67
N SER A 8 -30.81 -9.65 9.85
CA SER A 8 -30.40 -9.35 8.49
C SER A 8 -29.01 -8.70 8.54
N ARG A 9 -28.01 -9.31 7.90
CA ARG A 9 -26.69 -8.69 7.77
C ARG A 9 -26.87 -7.32 7.11
N PRO A 10 -26.22 -6.26 7.62
CA PRO A 10 -26.32 -4.94 7.00
C PRO A 10 -25.76 -4.98 5.58
N VAL A 11 -26.40 -4.23 4.67
CA VAL A 11 -25.86 -4.01 3.32
C VAL A 11 -24.66 -3.07 3.43
N TYR A 12 -23.51 -3.51 2.93
CA TYR A 12 -22.27 -2.73 2.98
C TYR A 12 -22.19 -1.75 1.82
N LEU A 13 -22.29 -0.44 2.11
CA LEU A 13 -22.27 0.64 1.12
C LEU A 13 -21.09 1.61 1.37
N ASP A 14 -20.00 1.13 1.97
CA ASP A 14 -18.84 1.95 2.37
C ASP A 14 -17.53 1.43 1.75
N ASN A 15 -17.59 1.00 0.48
CA ASN A 15 -16.45 0.40 -0.22
C ASN A 15 -15.26 1.36 -0.44
N GLN A 16 -15.45 2.67 -0.24
CA GLN A 16 -14.36 3.64 -0.26
C GLN A 16 -13.50 3.59 1.02
N ALA A 17 -14.04 3.10 2.14
CA ALA A 17 -13.27 2.94 3.38
C ALA A 17 -12.43 1.65 3.36
N THR A 18 -13.02 0.54 2.91
CA THR A 18 -12.33 -0.74 2.65
C THR A 18 -13.23 -1.65 1.82
N THR A 19 -12.71 -2.76 1.31
CA THR A 19 -13.46 -3.74 0.52
C THR A 19 -13.35 -5.14 1.12
N PRO A 20 -14.38 -5.99 1.00
CA PRO A 20 -14.22 -7.41 1.33
C PRO A 20 -13.14 -8.03 0.45
N CYS A 21 -12.27 -8.87 1.04
CA CYS A 21 -11.26 -9.60 0.29
C CYS A 21 -11.93 -10.55 -0.71
N ASP A 22 -11.52 -10.50 -1.97
CA ASP A 22 -12.00 -11.44 -2.99
C ASP A 22 -11.65 -12.88 -2.57
N PRO A 23 -12.58 -13.84 -2.60
CA PRO A 23 -12.30 -15.22 -2.20
C PRO A 23 -11.10 -15.84 -2.94
N ARG A 24 -10.86 -15.45 -4.19
CA ARG A 24 -9.70 -15.92 -4.98
C ARG A 24 -8.39 -15.42 -4.39
N VAL A 25 -8.34 -14.18 -3.93
CA VAL A 25 -7.17 -13.60 -3.24
C VAL A 25 -6.94 -14.33 -1.92
N LEU A 26 -8.00 -14.53 -1.13
CA LEU A 26 -7.89 -15.27 0.13
C LEU A 26 -7.34 -16.68 -0.07
N THR A 27 -7.87 -17.44 -1.04
CA THR A 27 -7.39 -18.80 -1.36
C THR A 27 -5.92 -18.82 -1.76
N LEU A 28 -5.46 -17.84 -2.56
CA LEU A 28 -4.05 -17.75 -2.96
C LEU A 28 -3.12 -17.35 -1.81
N MET A 29 -3.63 -16.58 -0.84
CA MET A 29 -2.84 -16.07 0.28
C MET A 29 -2.67 -17.10 1.40
N LEU A 30 -3.67 -17.95 1.67
CA LEU A 30 -3.67 -18.88 2.80
C LEU A 30 -2.40 -19.76 2.92
N PRO A 31 -1.86 -20.37 1.83
CA PRO A 31 -0.66 -21.21 1.93
C PRO A 31 0.57 -20.50 2.49
N TRP A 32 0.71 -19.20 2.26
CA TRP A 32 1.85 -18.38 2.74
C TRP A 32 1.84 -18.17 4.26
N PHE A 33 0.72 -18.48 4.93
CA PHE A 33 0.62 -18.43 6.39
C PHE A 33 0.88 -19.77 7.09
N SER A 34 0.92 -20.89 6.35
CA SER A 34 1.00 -22.24 6.93
C SER A 34 2.04 -23.15 6.31
N GLU A 35 2.08 -23.26 4.97
CA GLU A 35 2.90 -24.24 4.25
C GLU A 35 4.14 -23.58 3.63
N ASP A 36 3.96 -22.40 3.03
CA ASP A 36 4.98 -21.68 2.27
C ASP A 36 5.53 -20.46 3.04
N TYR A 37 5.74 -20.59 4.35
CA TYR A 37 6.11 -19.49 5.27
C TYR A 37 7.59 -19.04 5.19
N GLY A 38 8.30 -19.38 4.11
CA GLY A 38 9.72 -19.08 3.95
C GLY A 38 10.00 -17.57 3.97
N ASN A 39 11.11 -17.16 4.60
CA ASN A 39 11.59 -15.78 4.49
C ASN A 39 12.18 -15.57 3.08
N PRO A 40 11.68 -14.60 2.27
CA PRO A 40 12.17 -14.35 0.92
C PRO A 40 13.65 -13.92 0.86
N HIS A 41 14.26 -13.49 1.98
CA HIS A 41 15.68 -13.18 2.05
C HIS A 41 16.57 -14.40 2.35
N SER A 42 15.99 -15.59 2.51
CA SER A 42 16.75 -16.82 2.76
C SER A 42 17.13 -17.52 1.46
N GLU A 43 18.40 -17.93 1.33
CA GLU A 43 18.89 -18.59 0.12
C GLU A 43 18.39 -20.04 -0.08
N HIS A 44 17.79 -20.67 0.93
CA HIS A 44 17.31 -22.05 0.84
C HIS A 44 16.01 -22.17 0.01
N ALA A 45 15.64 -23.40 -0.37
CA ALA A 45 14.51 -23.65 -1.28
C ALA A 45 13.20 -22.94 -0.89
N MET A 46 12.83 -22.94 0.40
CA MET A 46 11.62 -22.24 0.86
C MET A 46 11.72 -20.71 0.72
N GLY A 47 12.90 -20.12 0.89
CA GLY A 47 13.08 -18.67 0.77
C GLY A 47 13.03 -18.23 -0.69
N ARG A 48 13.74 -18.96 -1.58
CA ARG A 48 13.64 -18.75 -3.03
C ARG A 48 12.21 -18.86 -3.56
N ARG A 49 11.42 -19.82 -3.05
CA ARG A 49 10.00 -19.95 -3.41
C ARG A 49 9.17 -18.73 -3.00
N ALA A 50 9.43 -18.17 -1.81
CA ALA A 50 8.77 -16.94 -1.35
C ALA A 50 9.21 -15.70 -2.13
N GLU A 51 10.51 -15.59 -2.43
CA GLU A 51 11.08 -14.54 -3.28
C GLU A 51 10.43 -14.54 -4.67
N GLU A 52 10.38 -15.71 -5.34
CA GLU A 52 9.71 -15.85 -6.63
C GLU A 52 8.23 -15.45 -6.59
N ALA A 53 7.54 -15.67 -5.47
CA ALA A 53 6.15 -15.26 -5.31
C ALA A 53 6.00 -13.74 -5.19
N ILE A 54 6.90 -13.09 -4.45
CA ILE A 54 6.95 -11.62 -4.35
C ILE A 54 7.26 -11.01 -5.72
N GLU A 55 8.20 -11.56 -6.48
CA GLU A 55 8.54 -11.04 -7.82
C GLU A 55 7.41 -11.25 -8.83
N ARG A 56 6.68 -12.37 -8.75
CA ARG A 56 5.44 -12.54 -9.53
C ARG A 56 4.38 -11.50 -9.16
N ALA A 57 4.18 -11.24 -7.87
CA ALA A 57 3.24 -10.22 -7.42
C ALA A 57 3.67 -8.82 -7.88
N ARG A 58 4.97 -8.52 -7.85
CA ARG A 58 5.54 -7.26 -8.34
C ARG A 58 5.23 -7.06 -9.81
N ALA A 59 5.48 -8.08 -10.63
CA ALA A 59 5.17 -8.05 -12.06
C ALA A 59 3.67 -7.86 -12.34
N GLN A 60 2.79 -8.46 -11.55
CA GLN A 60 1.33 -8.27 -11.68
C GLN A 60 0.91 -6.83 -11.37
N VAL A 61 1.45 -6.23 -10.30
CA VAL A 61 1.18 -4.83 -9.94
C VAL A 61 1.73 -3.88 -11.01
N ALA A 62 2.95 -4.09 -11.47
CA ALA A 62 3.57 -3.32 -12.54
C ALA A 62 2.73 -3.35 -13.82
N ALA A 63 2.32 -4.55 -14.26
CA ALA A 63 1.48 -4.72 -15.44
C ALA A 63 0.12 -4.02 -15.33
N LEU A 64 -0.49 -3.98 -14.13
CA LEU A 64 -1.76 -3.31 -13.90
C LEU A 64 -1.69 -1.80 -14.16
N ILE A 65 -0.56 -1.17 -13.83
CA ILE A 65 -0.37 0.29 -13.95
C ILE A 65 0.49 0.70 -15.15
N GLY A 66 1.03 -0.27 -15.91
CA GLY A 66 1.91 -0.02 -17.06
C GLY A 66 3.33 0.43 -16.69
N ALA A 67 3.85 -0.01 -15.55
CA ALA A 67 5.21 0.28 -15.07
C ALA A 67 6.17 -0.89 -15.33
N ASP A 68 7.47 -0.64 -15.14
CA ASP A 68 8.47 -1.72 -15.03
C ASP A 68 8.42 -2.34 -13.62
N PRO A 69 8.55 -3.67 -13.46
CA PRO A 69 8.64 -4.30 -12.14
C PRO A 69 9.66 -3.63 -11.21
N ASP A 70 10.80 -3.17 -11.71
CA ASP A 70 11.86 -2.52 -10.91
C ASP A 70 11.43 -1.16 -10.31
N GLU A 71 10.33 -0.58 -10.82
CA GLU A 71 9.74 0.66 -10.30
C GLU A 71 8.75 0.42 -9.14
N ILE A 72 8.40 -0.84 -8.85
CA ILE A 72 7.42 -1.18 -7.81
C ILE A 72 8.10 -1.43 -6.47
N VAL A 73 7.77 -0.61 -5.48
CA VAL A 73 8.17 -0.81 -4.07
C VAL A 73 6.94 -1.21 -3.25
N PHE A 74 6.97 -2.39 -2.64
CA PHE A 74 5.93 -2.80 -1.69
C PHE A 74 6.11 -2.07 -0.36
N THR A 75 5.01 -1.49 0.13
CA THR A 75 4.91 -0.85 1.45
C THR A 75 3.78 -1.49 2.26
N SER A 76 3.65 -1.15 3.53
CA SER A 76 2.54 -1.61 4.38
C SER A 76 1.17 -1.04 3.98
N GLY A 77 1.14 -0.01 3.11
CA GLY A 77 -0.08 0.58 2.58
C GLY A 77 0.12 2.00 2.05
N ALA A 78 -0.98 2.60 1.57
CA ALA A 78 -0.95 3.93 0.93
C ALA A 78 -0.45 5.05 1.86
N THR A 79 -0.67 4.97 3.17
CA THR A 79 -0.14 5.94 4.14
C THR A 79 1.39 5.96 4.15
N GLU A 80 2.03 4.80 4.15
CA GLU A 80 3.49 4.70 4.10
C GLU A 80 4.02 5.13 2.72
N ALA A 81 3.37 4.69 1.64
CA ALA A 81 3.75 5.08 0.27
C ALA A 81 3.71 6.61 0.07
N ASN A 82 2.66 7.28 0.55
CA ASN A 82 2.53 8.73 0.46
C ASN A 82 3.60 9.45 1.29
N ASN A 83 3.94 8.94 2.48
CA ASN A 83 5.04 9.50 3.28
C ASN A 83 6.39 9.32 2.57
N LEU A 84 6.65 8.13 2.04
CA LEU A 84 7.88 7.85 1.30
C LEU A 84 8.03 8.80 0.10
N ALA A 85 6.97 8.98 -0.68
CA ALA A 85 6.97 9.88 -1.84
C ALA A 85 7.17 11.35 -1.43
N VAL A 86 6.34 11.89 -0.54
CA VAL A 86 6.37 13.32 -0.19
C VAL A 86 7.63 13.67 0.59
N LEU A 87 7.90 12.96 1.69
CA LEU A 87 9.05 13.26 2.55
C LEU A 87 10.37 12.91 1.85
N GLY A 88 10.41 11.79 1.12
CA GLY A 88 11.59 11.34 0.41
C GLY A 88 12.00 12.32 -0.70
N ILE A 89 11.06 12.69 -1.58
CA ILE A 89 11.34 13.64 -2.66
C ILE A 89 11.71 15.01 -2.11
N ALA A 90 10.99 15.50 -1.09
CA ALA A 90 11.31 16.79 -0.46
C ALA A 90 12.74 16.78 0.10
N ARG A 91 13.09 15.80 0.94
CA ARG A 91 14.39 15.76 1.61
C ARG A 91 15.56 15.48 0.67
N ALA A 92 15.31 14.79 -0.44
CA ALA A 92 16.29 14.59 -1.51
C ALA A 92 16.39 15.78 -2.47
N ALA A 93 15.46 16.74 -2.44
CA ALA A 93 15.44 17.86 -3.36
C ALA A 93 16.62 18.82 -3.12
N PRO A 94 17.18 19.41 -4.19
CA PRO A 94 18.24 20.38 -4.06
C PRO A 94 17.72 21.68 -3.40
N PRO A 95 18.61 22.51 -2.82
CA PRO A 95 18.22 23.70 -2.06
C PRO A 95 17.33 24.71 -2.80
N GLU A 96 17.36 24.73 -4.13
CA GLU A 96 16.59 25.63 -4.98
C GLU A 96 15.14 25.16 -5.18
N ARG A 97 14.83 23.89 -4.88
CA ARG A 97 13.49 23.31 -5.03
C ARG A 97 12.80 23.17 -3.67
N ARG A 98 12.21 24.27 -3.20
CA ARG A 98 11.54 24.37 -1.88
C ARG A 98 10.04 24.65 -1.96
N ARG A 99 9.39 24.30 -3.07
CA ARG A 99 7.93 24.45 -3.25
C ARG A 99 7.28 23.11 -3.44
N ILE A 100 6.19 22.85 -2.71
CA ILE A 100 5.37 21.66 -2.85
C ILE A 100 3.94 22.09 -3.08
N ALA A 101 3.38 21.67 -4.22
CA ALA A 101 1.97 21.88 -4.52
C ALA A 101 1.14 20.71 -3.99
N VAL A 102 0.09 21.00 -3.23
CA VAL A 102 -0.84 20.00 -2.68
C VAL A 102 -2.28 20.51 -2.70
N SER A 103 -3.22 19.66 -3.10
CA SER A 103 -4.63 20.02 -3.11
C SER A 103 -5.22 20.00 -1.69
N ALA A 104 -6.16 20.90 -1.39
CA ALA A 104 -6.84 20.94 -0.09
C ALA A 104 -7.73 19.71 0.19
N ILE A 105 -8.02 18.88 -0.82
CA ILE A 105 -8.86 17.67 -0.72
C ILE A 105 -8.06 16.37 -0.72
N GLU A 106 -6.73 16.43 -0.63
CA GLU A 106 -5.90 15.23 -0.52
C GLU A 106 -6.23 14.42 0.74
N HIS A 107 -5.89 13.12 0.72
CA HIS A 107 -6.01 12.29 1.90
C HIS A 107 -5.13 12.82 3.04
N LYS A 108 -5.56 12.62 4.30
CA LYS A 108 -4.89 13.16 5.50
C LYS A 108 -3.40 12.85 5.58
N CYS A 109 -2.96 11.68 5.10
CA CYS A 109 -1.55 11.31 5.12
C CYS A 109 -0.70 12.19 4.18
N VAL A 110 -1.22 12.63 3.04
CA VAL A 110 -0.51 13.53 2.11
C VAL A 110 -0.39 14.92 2.73
N LEU A 111 -1.51 15.47 3.23
CA LEU A 111 -1.54 16.79 3.88
C LEU A 111 -0.60 16.82 5.09
N ALA A 112 -0.62 15.79 5.94
CA ALA A 112 0.27 15.68 7.09
C ALA A 112 1.74 15.64 6.67
N SER A 113 2.09 14.87 5.63
CA SER A 113 3.47 14.83 5.12
C SER A 113 3.91 16.17 4.52
N ALA A 114 3.05 16.85 3.76
CA ALA A 114 3.35 18.17 3.20
C ALA A 114 3.58 19.22 4.30
N HIS A 115 2.75 19.21 5.34
CA HIS A 115 2.91 20.11 6.48
C HIS A 115 4.21 19.83 7.27
N ALA A 116 4.60 18.55 7.39
CA ALA A 116 5.82 18.16 8.08
C ALA A 116 7.08 18.76 7.43
N VAL A 117 7.16 18.73 6.09
CA VAL A 117 8.28 19.34 5.36
C VAL A 117 8.17 20.86 5.28
N GLY A 118 6.99 21.45 5.47
CA GLY A 118 6.85 22.90 5.65
C GLY A 118 7.69 23.44 6.81
N ALA A 119 7.85 22.67 7.89
CA ALA A 119 8.75 23.01 9.00
C ALA A 119 10.23 22.97 8.61
N GLU A 120 10.58 22.32 7.50
CA GLU A 120 11.93 22.20 6.93
C GLU A 120 12.20 23.28 5.86
N SER A 121 11.52 24.43 5.94
CA SER A 121 11.64 25.57 5.01
C SER A 121 11.08 25.33 3.60
N PHE A 122 10.11 24.43 3.46
CA PHE A 122 9.34 24.30 2.23
C PHE A 122 8.10 25.22 2.24
N GLU A 123 7.85 25.89 1.12
CA GLU A 123 6.62 26.61 0.84
C GLU A 123 5.57 25.60 0.32
N ILE A 124 4.44 25.50 1.02
CA ILE A 124 3.30 24.65 0.63
C ILE A 124 2.28 25.51 -0.10
N ILE A 125 1.94 25.13 -1.34
CA ILE A 125 1.04 25.88 -2.22
C ILE A 125 -0.14 25.02 -2.69
#